data_AF-A0A401QK89-F1
#
_entry.id   AF-A0A401QK89-F1
#
_cell.length_a   1.000
_cell.length_b   1.000
_cell.length_c   1.000
_cell.angle_alpha   90.00
_cell.angle_beta   90.00
_cell.angle_gamma   90.00
#
_symmetry.space_group_name_H-M   'P 1'
#
loop_
_entity.id
_entity.type
_entity.pdbx_description
1 polymer ?
#
loop_
_entity_poly.entity_id
_entity_poly.type
_entity_poly.pdbx_seq_one_letter_code
_entity_poly.pdbx_strand_id
1 'polypeptide(L)'
;MLYCVFQAHLPYFSWQEVQARIIQIQKEHQICIHKRELSELDIYHRILRFKNYTVAMINKSLLPIRFHLPFLGEVVFYTRGLKYNFELIFLWGPGSLFQNEWSLKPEYKRAGNRLELAEKLSTRILWIGITNLLLCPVILIWQILYAFFSYTEVIKREPGSLGARCWSLYGRCYLRHFNELDHELQSRLSKGYKAASKYMNCFLSPLLTVLAKNLAFFAGSILAVLIALTVYDEDVLAVEHVLTTITLLGLCVTVCR
;
A
#
# COMPACT_ATOMS: atom_id res chain seq x y z
N MET A 1 -9.74 33.71 -21.23
CA MET A 1 -8.31 33.37 -21.40
C MET A 1 -7.49 33.46 -20.10
N LEU A 2 -7.95 34.17 -19.05
CA LEU A 2 -7.19 34.39 -17.81
C LEU A 2 -7.00 33.15 -16.90
N TYR A 3 -7.81 32.10 -17.05
CA TYR A 3 -7.79 30.93 -16.15
C TYR A 3 -7.24 29.65 -16.78
N CYS A 4 -6.87 29.67 -18.07
CA CYS A 4 -6.35 28.51 -18.76
C CYS A 4 -4.93 28.19 -18.29
N VAL A 5 -4.72 26.98 -17.78
CA VAL A 5 -3.39 26.44 -17.50
C VAL A 5 -2.95 25.61 -18.71
N PHE A 6 -1.85 25.99 -19.34
CA PHE A 6 -1.25 25.13 -20.36
C PHE A 6 -0.71 23.85 -19.72
N GLN A 7 -0.89 22.72 -20.39
CA GLN A 7 -0.47 21.41 -19.89
C GLN A 7 1.03 21.37 -19.53
N ALA A 8 1.88 22.12 -20.25
CA ALA A 8 3.31 22.23 -19.97
C ALA A 8 3.64 22.90 -18.61
N HIS A 9 2.75 23.75 -18.08
CA HIS A 9 2.99 24.44 -16.82
C HIS A 9 2.38 23.73 -15.61
N LEU A 10 1.48 22.75 -15.81
CA LEU A 10 0.78 22.04 -14.74
C LEU A 10 1.70 21.49 -13.63
N PRO A 11 2.90 20.94 -13.91
CA PRO A 11 3.80 20.43 -12.87
C PRO A 11 4.32 21.49 -11.89
N TYR A 12 4.29 22.78 -12.27
CA TYR A 12 4.81 23.89 -11.47
C TYR A 12 3.73 24.57 -10.62
N PHE A 13 2.45 24.19 -10.79
CA PHE A 13 1.35 24.72 -10.00
C PHE A 13 1.12 23.88 -8.76
N SER A 14 0.90 24.54 -7.63
CA SER A 14 0.40 23.86 -6.43
C SER A 14 -1.08 23.49 -6.59
N TRP A 15 -1.53 22.44 -5.89
CA TRP A 15 -2.96 22.09 -5.88
C TRP A 15 -3.83 23.25 -5.38
N GLN A 16 -3.32 24.05 -4.45
CA GLN A 16 -4.01 25.23 -3.91
C GLN A 16 -4.28 26.28 -5.01
N GLU A 17 -3.30 26.55 -5.87
CA GLU A 17 -3.47 27.45 -7.01
C GLU A 17 -4.47 26.91 -8.05
N VAL A 18 -4.42 25.60 -8.32
CA VAL A 18 -5.37 24.94 -9.22
C VAL A 18 -6.78 25.02 -8.64
N GLN A 19 -6.95 24.75 -7.34
CA GLN A 19 -8.22 24.79 -6.64
C GLN A 19 -8.82 26.21 -6.65
N ALA A 20 -8.02 27.24 -6.36
CA ALA A 20 -8.46 28.64 -6.40
C ALA A 20 -8.98 29.03 -7.79
N ARG A 21 -8.28 28.61 -8.86
CA ARG A 21 -8.72 28.84 -10.25
C ARG A 21 -10.03 28.11 -10.56
N ILE A 22 -10.22 26.88 -10.10
CA ILE A 22 -11.48 26.13 -10.27
C ILE A 22 -12.66 26.88 -9.63
N ILE A 23 -12.47 27.40 -8.41
CA ILE A 23 -13.49 28.17 -7.69
C ILE A 23 -13.83 29.47 -8.44
N GLN A 24 -12.84 30.12 -9.06
CA GLN A 24 -13.05 31.33 -9.84
C GLN A 24 -13.80 31.04 -11.15
N ILE A 25 -13.43 29.98 -11.88
CA ILE A 25 -14.09 29.52 -13.11
C ILE A 25 -15.56 29.16 -12.86
N GLN A 26 -15.90 28.62 -11.69
CA GLN A 26 -17.29 28.29 -11.34
C GLN A 26 -18.23 29.50 -11.50
N LYS A 27 -17.76 30.71 -11.23
CA LYS A 27 -18.57 31.95 -11.35
C LYS A 27 -18.91 32.26 -12.81
N GLU A 28 -18.04 31.90 -13.74
CA GLU A 28 -18.17 32.18 -15.17
C GLU A 28 -18.89 31.04 -15.92
N HIS A 29 -18.54 29.79 -15.62
CA HIS A 29 -18.93 28.62 -16.41
C HIS A 29 -19.93 27.67 -15.73
N GLN A 30 -20.39 27.98 -14.50
CA GLN A 30 -21.35 27.19 -13.70
C GLN A 30 -21.22 25.66 -13.84
N ILE A 31 -20.04 25.14 -13.52
CA ILE A 31 -19.74 23.69 -13.57
C ILE A 31 -20.60 22.92 -12.55
N CYS A 32 -20.85 23.50 -11.38
CA CYS A 32 -21.86 23.01 -10.44
C CYS A 32 -23.20 23.70 -10.68
N ILE A 33 -24.20 22.92 -11.12
CA ILE A 33 -25.54 23.43 -11.46
C ILE A 33 -26.33 23.82 -10.20
N HIS A 34 -26.18 23.03 -9.13
CA HIS A 34 -26.99 23.20 -7.91
C HIS A 34 -26.47 24.28 -6.97
N LYS A 35 -25.23 24.74 -7.13
CA LYS A 35 -24.59 25.70 -6.23
C LYS A 35 -23.84 26.77 -7.02
N ARG A 36 -24.27 28.03 -6.87
CA ARG A 36 -23.68 29.17 -7.58
C ARG A 36 -22.24 29.44 -7.16
N GLU A 37 -21.94 29.25 -5.88
CA GLU A 37 -20.58 29.42 -5.34
C GLU A 37 -20.04 28.09 -4.80
N LEU A 38 -18.89 27.68 -5.31
CA LEU A 38 -18.20 26.47 -4.87
C LEU A 38 -17.19 26.85 -3.78
N SER A 39 -17.24 26.17 -2.64
CA SER A 39 -16.22 26.31 -1.60
C SER A 39 -15.09 25.30 -1.80
N GLU A 40 -13.93 25.58 -1.21
CA GLU A 40 -12.83 24.62 -1.15
C GLU A 40 -13.30 23.29 -0.56
N LEU A 41 -14.01 23.34 0.57
CA LEU A 41 -14.52 22.17 1.27
C LEU A 41 -15.44 21.30 0.39
N ASP A 42 -16.24 21.90 -0.49
CA ASP A 42 -17.09 21.14 -1.42
C ASP A 42 -16.25 20.29 -2.38
N ILE A 43 -15.12 20.83 -2.85
CA ILE A 43 -14.17 20.12 -3.72
C ILE A 43 -13.55 18.95 -2.96
N TYR A 44 -13.06 19.18 -1.72
CA TYR A 44 -12.52 18.10 -0.88
C TYR A 44 -13.57 17.02 -0.63
N HIS A 45 -14.80 17.38 -0.25
CA HIS A 45 -15.87 16.40 -0.06
C HIS A 45 -16.21 15.62 -1.32
N ARG A 46 -16.13 16.23 -2.51
CA ARG A 46 -16.36 15.54 -3.77
C ARG A 46 -15.26 14.53 -4.09
N ILE A 47 -13.99 14.92 -3.90
CA ILE A 47 -12.83 14.06 -4.18
C ILE A 47 -12.71 12.93 -3.15
N LEU A 48 -12.92 13.24 -1.87
CA LEU A 48 -12.56 12.37 -0.75
C LEU A 48 -13.74 11.62 -0.14
N ARG A 49 -14.96 11.77 -0.67
CA ARG A 49 -16.19 11.13 -0.19
C ARG A 49 -15.98 9.71 0.30
N PHE A 50 -15.54 8.82 -0.59
CA PHE A 50 -15.35 7.41 -0.31
C PHE A 50 -14.15 7.14 0.59
N LYS A 51 -13.08 7.93 0.48
CA LYS A 51 -11.91 7.81 1.35
C LYS A 51 -12.26 8.14 2.81
N ASN A 52 -13.07 9.16 3.03
CA ASN A 52 -13.56 9.52 4.36
C ASN A 52 -14.40 8.39 4.99
N TYR A 53 -15.24 7.70 4.20
CA TYR A 53 -15.93 6.50 4.69
C TYR A 53 -14.95 5.40 5.09
N THR A 54 -13.95 5.09 4.26
CA THR A 54 -12.95 4.07 4.57
C THR A 54 -12.16 4.42 5.84
N VAL A 55 -11.73 5.67 6.00
CA VAL A 55 -11.05 6.15 7.22
C VAL A 55 -11.96 5.99 8.44
N ALA A 56 -13.23 6.41 8.35
CA ALA A 56 -14.18 6.28 9.44
C ALA A 56 -14.43 4.82 9.83
N MET A 57 -14.58 3.91 8.86
CA MET A 57 -14.81 2.49 9.09
C MET A 57 -13.62 1.82 9.78
N ILE A 58 -12.40 2.17 9.38
CA ILE A 58 -11.17 1.63 10.00
C ILE A 58 -11.01 2.18 11.41
N ASN A 59 -11.16 3.48 11.62
CA ASN A 59 -10.99 4.10 12.94
C ASN A 59 -12.03 3.61 13.96
N LYS A 60 -13.25 3.31 13.50
CA LYS A 60 -14.31 2.70 14.32
C LYS A 60 -14.21 1.18 14.43
N SER A 61 -13.17 0.55 13.89
CA SER A 61 -12.97 -0.90 13.91
C SER A 61 -14.16 -1.70 13.37
N LEU A 62 -14.86 -1.18 12.35
CA LEU A 62 -16.00 -1.85 11.73
C LEU A 62 -15.59 -2.95 10.74
N LEU A 63 -14.34 -2.90 10.25
CA LEU A 63 -13.81 -3.86 9.30
C LEU A 63 -12.97 -4.93 10.03
N PRO A 64 -13.12 -6.22 9.69
CA PRO A 64 -12.37 -7.30 10.31
C PRO A 64 -10.95 -7.37 9.74
N ILE A 65 -10.08 -6.48 10.21
CA ILE A 65 -8.68 -6.38 9.77
C ILE A 65 -7.67 -6.80 10.84
N ARG A 66 -8.14 -7.02 12.08
CA ARG A 66 -7.32 -7.45 13.22
C ARG A 66 -7.64 -8.90 13.53
N PHE A 67 -6.61 -9.73 13.58
CA PHE A 67 -6.70 -11.16 13.82
C PHE A 67 -5.78 -11.54 14.97
N HIS A 68 -6.24 -12.44 15.83
CA HIS A 68 -5.38 -13.02 16.86
C HIS A 68 -4.87 -14.37 16.37
N LEU A 69 -3.57 -14.45 16.06
CA LEU A 69 -2.93 -15.68 15.63
C LEU A 69 -2.24 -16.35 16.82
N PRO A 70 -2.33 -17.69 16.94
CA PRO A 70 -1.56 -18.41 17.94
C PRO A 70 -0.07 -18.12 17.74
N PHE A 71 0.66 -17.95 18.85
CA PHE A 71 2.10 -17.64 18.92
C PHE A 71 2.53 -16.23 18.45
N LEU A 72 1.84 -15.63 17.46
CA LEU A 72 2.20 -14.31 16.90
C LEU A 72 1.45 -13.13 17.56
N GLY A 73 0.33 -13.38 18.23
CA GLY A 73 -0.47 -12.34 18.88
C GLY A 73 -1.43 -11.63 17.92
N GLU A 74 -1.69 -10.34 18.18
CA GLU A 74 -2.56 -9.51 17.31
C GLU A 74 -1.82 -9.08 16.04
N VAL A 75 -2.37 -9.45 14.89
CA VAL A 75 -1.85 -9.11 13.56
C VAL A 75 -2.88 -8.29 12.80
N VAL A 76 -2.41 -7.24 12.12
CA VAL A 76 -3.24 -6.42 11.24
C VAL A 76 -3.05 -6.84 9.80
N PHE A 77 -4.09 -7.40 9.17
CA PHE A 77 -4.10 -7.80 7.77
C PHE A 77 -4.98 -6.86 6.95
N TYR A 78 -4.34 -5.88 6.30
CA TYR A 78 -5.02 -4.93 5.42
C TYR A 78 -4.22 -4.70 4.13
N THR A 79 -4.61 -5.42 3.08
CA THR A 79 -3.93 -5.42 1.77
C THR A 79 -4.69 -4.58 0.75
N ARG A 80 -4.04 -4.29 -0.40
CA ARG A 80 -4.70 -3.56 -1.51
C ARG A 80 -5.91 -4.32 -2.06
N GLY A 81 -5.81 -5.65 -2.16
CA GLY A 81 -6.92 -6.49 -2.62
C GLY A 81 -8.09 -6.52 -1.64
N LEU A 82 -7.82 -6.55 -0.33
CA LEU A 82 -8.88 -6.49 0.68
C LEU A 82 -9.56 -5.10 0.69
N LYS A 83 -8.76 -4.02 0.62
CA LYS A 83 -9.29 -2.66 0.47
C LYS A 83 -10.19 -2.53 -0.76
N TYR A 84 -9.74 -3.02 -1.91
CA TYR A 84 -10.52 -3.03 -3.15
C TYR A 84 -11.86 -3.74 -2.96
N ASN A 85 -11.84 -4.92 -2.33
CA ASN A 85 -13.05 -5.68 -2.04
C ASN A 85 -14.01 -4.94 -1.12
N PHE A 86 -13.53 -4.30 -0.05
CA PHE A 86 -14.40 -3.48 0.80
C PHE A 86 -15.00 -2.30 0.05
N GLU A 87 -14.21 -1.60 -0.75
CA GLU A 87 -14.74 -0.53 -1.59
C GLU A 87 -15.81 -1.12 -2.52
N LEU A 88 -15.57 -2.25 -3.18
CA LEU A 88 -16.52 -2.89 -4.11
C LEU A 88 -17.80 -3.32 -3.40
N ILE A 89 -17.70 -3.83 -2.17
CA ILE A 89 -18.86 -4.23 -1.37
C ILE A 89 -19.66 -2.99 -0.94
N PHE A 90 -19.02 -1.91 -0.48
CA PHE A 90 -19.77 -0.81 0.14
C PHE A 90 -20.08 0.35 -0.80
N LEU A 91 -19.13 0.73 -1.65
CA LEU A 91 -19.07 2.07 -2.26
C LEU A 91 -19.34 2.09 -3.77
N TRP A 92 -18.95 1.06 -4.52
CA TRP A 92 -19.08 1.03 -5.98
C TRP A 92 -19.64 -0.30 -6.50
N GLY A 93 -20.26 -0.29 -7.68
CA GLY A 93 -20.91 -1.44 -8.30
C GLY A 93 -22.44 -1.47 -8.16
N PRO A 94 -23.14 -2.31 -8.94
CA PRO A 94 -24.60 -2.27 -9.10
C PRO A 94 -25.37 -2.56 -7.80
N GLY A 95 -24.79 -3.38 -6.92
CA GLY A 95 -25.37 -3.73 -5.62
C GLY A 95 -24.94 -2.82 -4.46
N SER A 96 -24.16 -1.76 -4.70
CA SER A 96 -23.56 -0.92 -3.64
C SER A 96 -24.60 -0.16 -2.82
N LEU A 97 -24.17 0.35 -1.66
CA LEU A 97 -25.01 1.14 -0.77
C LEU A 97 -25.41 2.47 -1.42
N PHE A 98 -24.57 2.96 -2.32
CA PHE A 98 -24.76 4.16 -3.10
C PHE A 98 -25.64 3.87 -4.32
N GLN A 99 -26.66 4.71 -4.54
CA GLN A 99 -27.49 4.66 -5.74
C GLN A 99 -26.73 5.24 -6.92
N ASN A 100 -26.12 6.41 -6.70
CA ASN A 100 -25.22 7.11 -7.60
C ASN A 100 -23.94 7.44 -6.83
N GLU A 101 -22.90 7.92 -7.51
CA GLU A 101 -21.61 8.27 -6.90
C GLU A 101 -21.70 9.25 -5.72
N TRP A 102 -22.83 9.97 -5.57
CA TRP A 102 -23.03 10.95 -4.51
C TRP A 102 -24.18 10.69 -3.54
N SER A 103 -25.09 9.75 -3.79
CA SER A 103 -26.27 9.58 -2.94
C SER A 103 -26.41 8.14 -2.47
N LEU A 104 -26.56 7.98 -1.15
CA LEU A 104 -26.95 6.71 -0.54
C LEU A 104 -28.38 6.37 -0.92
N LYS A 105 -28.67 5.08 -1.18
CA LYS A 105 -30.05 4.64 -1.42
C LYS A 105 -30.93 5.00 -0.21
N PRO A 106 -32.15 5.51 -0.43
CA PRO A 106 -32.99 6.05 0.66
C PRO A 106 -33.39 4.99 1.69
N GLU A 107 -33.40 3.71 1.32
CA GLU A 107 -33.65 2.58 2.21
C GLU A 107 -32.67 2.52 3.39
N TYR A 108 -31.39 2.83 3.18
CA TYR A 108 -30.36 2.81 4.24
C TYR A 108 -30.44 4.01 5.19
N LYS A 109 -31.30 5.01 4.92
CA LYS A 109 -31.51 6.17 5.81
C LYS A 109 -32.56 5.88 6.89
N ARG A 110 -33.37 4.83 6.72
CA ARG A 110 -34.46 4.46 7.63
C ARG A 110 -34.07 3.22 8.44
N ALA A 111 -34.37 3.22 9.73
CA ALA A 111 -34.03 2.10 10.62
C ALA A 111 -34.96 0.87 10.46
N GLY A 112 -36.16 1.05 9.88
CA GLY A 112 -37.21 0.02 9.86
C GLY A 112 -36.79 -1.31 9.21
N ASN A 113 -36.02 -1.27 8.13
CA ASN A 113 -35.66 -2.47 7.36
C ASN A 113 -34.21 -2.93 7.64
N ARG A 114 -33.65 -2.62 8.83
CA ARG A 114 -32.23 -2.87 9.12
C ARG A 114 -31.83 -4.33 8.96
N LEU A 115 -32.68 -5.27 9.38
CA LEU A 115 -32.40 -6.70 9.32
C LEU A 115 -32.40 -7.21 7.87
N GLU A 116 -33.42 -6.84 7.10
CA GLU A 116 -33.51 -7.20 5.67
C GLU A 116 -32.32 -6.63 4.87
N LEU A 117 -31.92 -5.39 5.13
CA LEU A 117 -30.76 -4.77 4.49
C LEU A 117 -29.44 -5.43 4.91
N ALA A 118 -29.32 -5.84 6.17
CA ALA A 118 -28.15 -6.58 6.65
C ALA A 118 -28.05 -7.96 5.98
N GLU A 119 -29.15 -8.66 5.79
CA GLU A 119 -29.20 -9.94 5.08
C GLU A 119 -28.82 -9.80 3.60
N LYS A 120 -29.36 -8.78 2.90
CA LYS A 120 -28.97 -8.46 1.52
C LYS A 120 -27.47 -8.18 1.41
N LEU A 121 -26.91 -7.42 2.34
CA LEU A 121 -25.47 -7.14 2.38
C LEU A 121 -24.65 -8.41 2.66
N SER A 122 -25.10 -9.27 3.59
CA SER A 122 -24.46 -10.55 3.91
C SER A 122 -24.39 -11.46 2.67
N THR A 123 -25.51 -11.65 1.98
CA THR A 123 -25.57 -12.45 0.73
C THR A 123 -24.64 -11.89 -0.33
N ARG A 124 -24.54 -10.56 -0.44
CA ARG A 124 -23.61 -9.94 -1.38
C ARG A 124 -22.14 -10.16 -1.01
N ILE A 125 -21.79 -10.06 0.28
CA ILE A 125 -20.45 -10.37 0.77
C ILE A 125 -20.10 -11.83 0.47
N LEU A 126 -21.03 -12.75 0.67
CA LEU A 126 -20.86 -14.17 0.37
C LEU A 126 -20.54 -14.39 -1.12
N TRP A 127 -21.34 -13.83 -2.04
CA TRP A 127 -21.11 -13.98 -3.48
C TRP A 127 -19.77 -13.38 -3.93
N ILE A 128 -19.41 -12.20 -3.44
CA ILE A 128 -18.11 -11.59 -3.73
C ILE A 128 -16.97 -12.46 -3.15
N GLY A 129 -17.15 -13.04 -1.97
CA GLY A 129 -16.22 -14.00 -1.38
C GLY A 129 -16.02 -15.25 -2.24
N ILE A 130 -17.11 -15.85 -2.73
CA ILE A 130 -17.07 -17.01 -3.64
C ILE A 130 -16.36 -16.64 -4.95
N THR A 131 -16.65 -15.48 -5.53
CA THR A 131 -15.94 -15.02 -6.74
C THR A 131 -14.45 -14.84 -6.49
N ASN A 132 -14.04 -14.24 -5.37
CA ASN A 132 -12.62 -14.13 -5.02
C ASN A 132 -11.96 -15.49 -4.84
N LEU A 133 -12.65 -16.46 -4.23
CA LEU A 133 -12.14 -17.82 -4.07
C LEU A 133 -11.94 -18.52 -5.41
N LEU A 134 -12.89 -18.37 -6.34
CA LEU A 134 -12.78 -18.91 -7.69
C LEU A 134 -11.65 -18.26 -8.50
N LEU A 135 -11.44 -16.94 -8.34
CA LEU A 135 -10.36 -16.20 -9.00
C LEU A 135 -9.00 -16.33 -8.30
N CYS A 136 -8.97 -16.90 -7.09
CA CYS A 136 -7.77 -17.05 -6.27
C CYS A 136 -6.56 -17.63 -7.02
N PRO A 137 -6.65 -18.77 -7.75
CA PRO A 137 -5.48 -19.32 -8.43
C PRO A 137 -4.91 -18.37 -9.49
N VAL A 138 -5.76 -17.69 -10.25
CA VAL A 138 -5.32 -16.73 -11.29
C VAL A 138 -4.65 -15.51 -10.66
N ILE A 139 -5.27 -14.95 -9.61
CA ILE A 139 -4.71 -13.81 -8.87
C ILE A 139 -3.36 -14.20 -8.26
N LEU A 140 -3.25 -15.40 -7.68
CA LEU A 140 -2.03 -15.88 -7.05
C LEU A 140 -0.89 -16.04 -8.06
N ILE A 141 -1.16 -16.66 -9.22
CA ILE A 141 -0.17 -16.78 -10.30
C ILE A 141 0.33 -15.40 -10.73
N TRP A 142 -0.58 -14.44 -10.93
CA TRP A 142 -0.20 -13.07 -11.27
C TRP A 142 0.66 -12.41 -10.19
N GLN A 143 0.32 -12.56 -8.91
CA GLN A 143 1.10 -12.00 -7.81
C GLN A 143 2.50 -12.61 -7.73
N ILE A 144 2.64 -13.93 -7.91
CA ILE A 144 3.95 -14.61 -7.92
C ILE A 144 4.80 -14.10 -9.08
N LEU A 145 4.25 -14.06 -10.30
CA LEU A 145 4.98 -13.57 -11.48
C LEU A 145 5.40 -12.10 -11.30
N TYR A 146 4.47 -11.25 -10.87
CA TYR A 146 4.75 -9.83 -10.64
C TYR A 146 5.83 -9.63 -9.56
N ALA A 147 5.74 -10.37 -8.45
CA ALA A 147 6.73 -10.30 -7.38
C ALA A 147 8.11 -10.79 -7.86
N PHE A 148 8.15 -11.89 -8.60
CA PHE A 148 9.39 -12.41 -9.17
C PHE A 148 10.04 -11.40 -10.12
N PHE A 149 9.29 -10.86 -11.08
CA PHE A 149 9.85 -9.90 -12.04
C PHE A 149 10.24 -8.56 -11.41
N SER A 150 9.55 -8.13 -10.35
CA SER A 150 9.82 -6.83 -9.72
C SER A 150 10.93 -6.88 -8.67
N TYR A 151 11.06 -7.98 -7.92
CA TYR A 151 11.95 -8.04 -6.76
C TYR A 151 13.20 -8.90 -6.95
N THR A 152 13.27 -9.80 -7.93
CA THR A 152 14.45 -10.67 -8.12
C THR A 152 15.72 -9.88 -8.41
N GLU A 153 15.61 -8.84 -9.24
CA GLU A 153 16.73 -7.94 -9.54
C GLU A 153 17.20 -7.19 -8.28
N VAL A 154 16.25 -6.72 -7.48
CA VAL A 154 16.49 -6.00 -6.23
C VAL A 154 17.20 -6.89 -5.22
N ILE A 155 16.77 -8.15 -5.06
CA ILE A 155 17.43 -9.13 -4.18
C ILE A 155 18.89 -9.34 -4.58
N LYS A 156 19.17 -9.42 -5.89
CA LYS A 156 20.53 -9.61 -6.40
C LYS A 156 21.41 -8.37 -6.23
N ARG A 157 20.86 -7.17 -6.43
CA ARG A 157 21.62 -5.90 -6.41
C ARG A 157 21.79 -5.30 -5.03
N GLU A 158 20.70 -5.21 -4.28
CA GLU A 158 20.67 -4.55 -2.97
C GLU A 158 19.65 -5.25 -2.04
N PRO A 159 20.02 -6.42 -1.46
CA PRO A 159 19.11 -7.18 -0.60
C PRO A 159 18.66 -6.39 0.64
N GLY A 160 19.49 -5.46 1.12
CA GLY A 160 19.17 -4.58 2.25
C GLY A 160 17.96 -3.66 2.02
N SER A 161 17.63 -3.35 0.76
CA SER A 161 16.46 -2.53 0.42
C SER A 161 15.13 -3.17 0.83
N LEU A 162 15.04 -4.51 0.86
CA LEU A 162 13.86 -5.23 1.34
C LEU A 162 13.70 -5.15 2.86
N GLY A 163 14.79 -4.92 3.60
CA GLY A 163 14.77 -4.64 5.03
C GLY A 163 14.27 -3.24 5.36
N ALA A 164 14.24 -2.32 4.39
CA ALA A 164 13.73 -0.98 4.58
C ALA A 164 12.22 -1.01 4.85
N ARG A 165 11.82 -0.44 5.98
CA ARG A 165 10.41 -0.37 6.37
C ARG A 165 9.66 0.64 5.51
N CYS A 166 8.38 0.41 5.29
CA CYS A 166 7.47 1.36 4.63
C CYS A 166 6.22 1.62 5.48
N TRP A 167 5.55 2.73 5.23
CA TRP A 167 4.25 3.00 5.86
C TRP A 167 3.21 2.00 5.35
N SER A 168 2.70 1.16 6.26
CA SER A 168 1.70 0.14 5.93
C SER A 168 0.41 0.77 5.40
N LEU A 169 -0.34 0.02 4.57
CA LEU A 169 -1.63 0.51 4.05
C LEU A 169 -2.61 0.84 5.18
N TYR A 170 -2.59 0.03 6.25
CA TYR A 170 -3.36 0.30 7.47
C TYR A 170 -2.92 1.61 8.12
N GLY A 171 -1.61 1.80 8.34
CA GLY A 171 -1.06 3.03 8.93
C GLY A 171 -1.42 4.28 8.11
N ARG A 172 -1.42 4.18 6.78
CA ARG A 172 -1.85 5.27 5.88
C ARG A 172 -3.32 5.63 6.07
N CYS A 173 -4.20 4.68 6.40
CA CYS A 173 -5.61 4.97 6.69
C CYS A 173 -5.81 5.47 8.12
N TYR A 174 -5.08 4.89 9.08
CA TYR A 174 -5.17 5.22 10.49
C TYR A 174 -4.65 6.64 10.81
N LEU A 175 -3.54 7.05 10.18
CA LEU A 175 -2.91 8.37 10.41
C LEU A 175 -3.51 9.50 9.55
N ARG A 176 -4.47 9.18 8.68
CA ARG A 176 -5.08 10.13 7.74
C ARG A 176 -6.17 10.95 8.43
N HIS A 177 -6.16 12.25 8.19
CA HIS A 177 -7.24 13.13 8.63
C HIS A 177 -8.44 13.05 7.67
N PHE A 178 -9.62 13.39 8.19
CA PHE A 178 -10.77 13.61 7.32
C PHE A 178 -10.50 14.79 6.38
N ASN A 179 -10.96 14.67 5.13
CA ASN A 179 -10.75 15.68 4.10
C ASN A 179 -9.27 15.99 3.78
N GLU A 180 -8.37 15.04 4.01
CA GLU A 180 -6.97 15.17 3.61
C GLU A 180 -6.70 14.51 2.25
N LEU A 181 -6.03 15.21 1.34
CA LEU A 181 -5.64 14.69 0.03
C LEU A 181 -4.43 13.74 0.11
N ASP A 182 -4.23 12.92 -0.93
CA ASP A 182 -3.17 11.90 -0.89
C ASP A 182 -1.75 12.50 -0.85
N HIS A 183 -1.53 13.63 -1.52
CA HIS A 183 -0.22 14.30 -1.54
C HIS A 183 0.08 14.99 -0.20
N GLU A 184 -0.94 15.52 0.48
CA GLU A 184 -0.82 16.10 1.82
C GLU A 184 -0.43 15.04 2.85
N LEU A 185 -1.14 13.90 2.83
CA LEU A 185 -0.80 12.74 3.64
C LEU A 185 0.62 12.25 3.34
N GLN A 186 0.98 12.12 2.06
CA GLN A 186 2.30 11.67 1.65
C GLN A 186 3.40 12.64 2.12
N SER A 187 3.16 13.95 2.07
CA SER A 187 4.08 14.98 2.57
C SER A 187 4.31 14.87 4.08
N ARG A 188 3.26 14.57 4.86
CA ARG A 188 3.40 14.30 6.30
C ARG A 188 4.18 13.02 6.57
N LEU A 189 3.81 11.94 5.89
CA LEU A 189 4.45 10.63 6.06
C LEU A 189 5.92 10.64 5.61
N SER A 190 6.28 11.39 4.58
CA SER A 190 7.67 11.52 4.11
C SER A 190 8.53 12.28 5.13
N LYS A 191 8.02 13.39 5.68
CA LYS A 191 8.69 14.16 6.75
C LYS A 191 8.95 13.31 7.99
N GLY A 192 7.98 12.47 8.38
CA GLY A 192 8.10 11.58 9.53
C GLY A 192 8.95 10.32 9.32
N TYR A 193 9.27 9.96 8.07
CA TYR A 193 9.88 8.67 7.73
C TYR A 193 11.25 8.47 8.37
N LYS A 194 12.14 9.47 8.29
CA LYS A 194 13.51 9.38 8.82
C LYS A 194 13.52 9.18 10.35
N ALA A 195 12.66 9.88 11.07
CA ALA A 195 12.54 9.76 12.52
C ALA A 195 11.97 8.39 12.92
N ALA A 196 10.90 7.94 12.25
CA ALA A 196 10.29 6.63 12.49
C ALA A 196 11.27 5.48 12.21
N SER A 197 12.06 5.57 11.14
CA SER A 197 13.08 4.57 10.81
C SER A 197 14.16 4.49 11.88
N LYS A 198 14.70 5.64 12.33
CA LYS A 198 15.66 5.69 13.44
C LYS A 198 15.12 5.05 14.72
N TYR A 199 13.88 5.37 15.08
CA TYR A 199 13.22 4.79 16.25
C TYR A 199 13.17 3.27 16.17
N MET A 200 12.71 2.71 15.04
CA MET A 200 12.63 1.26 14.88
C MET A 200 14.00 0.58 14.88
N ASN A 201 15.04 1.26 14.39
CA ASN A 201 16.41 0.74 14.40
C ASN A 201 17.05 0.72 15.79
N CYS A 202 16.46 1.39 16.79
CA CYS A 202 16.89 1.25 18.18
C CYS A 202 16.52 -0.12 18.78
N PHE A 203 15.57 -0.85 18.19
CA PHE A 203 15.07 -2.14 18.69
C PHE A 203 15.55 -3.30 17.83
N LEU A 204 16.85 -3.60 17.92
CA LEU A 204 17.46 -4.76 17.26
C LEU A 204 17.31 -6.02 18.14
N SER A 205 17.01 -7.15 17.51
CA SER A 205 16.94 -8.44 18.21
C SER A 205 18.34 -9.00 18.46
N PRO A 206 18.78 -9.19 19.73
CA PRO A 206 20.13 -9.69 20.03
C PRO A 206 20.41 -11.06 19.42
N LEU A 207 19.42 -11.96 19.44
CA LEU A 207 19.52 -13.30 18.84
C LEU A 207 19.80 -13.20 17.34
N LEU A 208 19.04 -12.37 16.64
CA LEU A 208 19.19 -12.18 15.19
C LEU A 208 20.56 -11.60 14.85
N THR A 209 21.07 -10.65 15.66
CA THR A 209 22.41 -10.09 15.48
C THR A 209 23.51 -11.11 15.66
N VAL A 210 23.43 -11.99 16.67
CA VAL A 210 24.42 -13.06 16.88
C VAL A 210 24.40 -14.05 15.72
N LEU A 211 23.21 -14.49 15.29
CA LEU A 211 23.08 -15.38 14.15
C LEU A 211 23.65 -14.76 12.87
N ALA A 212 23.28 -13.52 12.54
CA ALA A 212 23.77 -12.83 11.36
C ALA A 212 25.31 -12.72 11.34
N LYS A 213 25.93 -12.37 12.48
CA LYS A 213 27.40 -12.30 12.59
C LYS A 213 28.07 -13.64 12.36
N ASN A 214 27.54 -14.71 12.96
CA ASN A 214 28.11 -16.06 12.82
C ASN A 214 27.96 -16.57 11.38
N LEU A 215 26.78 -16.42 10.76
CA LEU A 215 26.57 -16.80 9.36
C LEU A 215 27.47 -16.01 8.41
N ALA A 216 27.61 -14.70 8.62
CA ALA A 216 28.51 -13.87 7.82
C ALA A 216 29.97 -14.32 7.94
N PHE A 217 30.42 -14.72 9.14
CA PHE A 217 31.77 -15.23 9.36
C PHE A 217 32.01 -16.56 8.63
N PHE A 218 31.11 -17.54 8.79
CA PHE A 218 31.26 -18.84 8.12
C PHE A 218 31.20 -18.69 6.60
N ALA A 219 30.19 -17.99 6.07
CA ALA A 219 30.05 -17.78 4.63
C ALA A 219 31.22 -16.98 4.05
N GLY A 220 31.68 -15.93 4.76
CA GLY A 220 32.82 -15.11 4.37
C GLY A 220 34.14 -15.87 4.37
N SER A 221 34.35 -16.77 5.33
CA SER A 221 35.59 -17.58 5.40
C SER A 221 35.72 -18.54 4.22
N ILE A 222 34.65 -19.27 3.88
CA ILE A 222 34.61 -20.16 2.71
C ILE A 222 34.77 -19.35 1.41
N LEU A 223 34.06 -18.22 1.30
CA LEU A 223 34.15 -17.34 0.13
C LEU A 223 35.56 -16.79 -0.07
N ALA A 224 36.25 -16.39 1.00
CA ALA A 224 37.62 -15.88 0.92
C ALA A 224 38.61 -16.93 0.42
N VAL A 225 38.49 -18.18 0.88
CA VAL A 225 39.32 -19.30 0.41
C VAL A 225 39.06 -19.58 -1.07
N LEU A 226 37.79 -19.62 -1.49
CA LEU A 226 37.43 -19.83 -2.91
C LEU A 226 37.97 -18.71 -3.80
N ILE A 227 37.82 -17.45 -3.38
CA ILE A 227 38.37 -16.31 -4.12
C ILE A 227 39.89 -16.43 -4.24
N ALA A 228 40.60 -16.74 -3.16
CA ALA A 228 42.05 -16.90 -3.19
C ALA A 228 42.49 -18.01 -4.16
N LEU A 229 41.80 -19.16 -4.17
CA LEU A 229 42.06 -20.26 -5.11
C LEU A 229 41.80 -19.83 -6.56
N THR A 230 40.70 -19.11 -6.83
CA THR A 230 40.41 -18.62 -8.19
C THR A 230 41.37 -17.56 -8.70
N VAL A 231 41.99 -16.78 -7.80
CA VAL A 231 43.03 -15.80 -8.16
C VAL A 231 44.37 -16.48 -8.40
N TYR A 232 44.65 -17.58 -7.69
CA TYR A 232 45.85 -18.38 -7.89
C TYR A 232 45.79 -19.17 -9.20
N ASP A 233 44.65 -19.77 -9.50
CA ASP A 233 44.41 -20.56 -10.71
C ASP A 233 42.98 -20.33 -11.21
N GLU A 234 42.86 -19.77 -12.41
CA GLU A 234 41.57 -19.48 -13.03
C GLU A 234 40.80 -20.75 -13.41
N ASP A 235 41.48 -21.90 -13.59
CA ASP A 235 40.84 -23.18 -13.94
C ASP A 235 39.89 -23.67 -12.84
N VAL A 236 40.03 -23.18 -11.61
CA VAL A 236 39.12 -23.43 -10.49
C VAL A 236 37.69 -22.94 -10.79
N LEU A 237 37.52 -21.89 -11.61
CA LEU A 237 36.19 -21.41 -12.03
C LEU A 237 35.45 -22.39 -12.93
N ALA A 238 36.17 -23.23 -13.67
CA ALA A 238 35.59 -24.23 -14.58
C ALA A 238 35.11 -25.49 -13.83
N VAL A 239 35.50 -25.65 -12.57
CA VAL A 239 35.05 -26.77 -11.72
C VAL A 239 33.55 -26.64 -11.43
N GLU A 240 32.87 -27.78 -11.46
CA GLU A 240 31.43 -27.85 -11.25
C GLU A 240 31.02 -27.15 -9.94
N HIS A 241 29.97 -26.34 -10.02
CA HIS A 241 29.37 -25.58 -8.91
C HIS A 241 30.22 -24.50 -8.23
N VAL A 242 31.48 -24.24 -8.62
CA VAL A 242 32.29 -23.21 -7.95
C VAL A 242 31.68 -21.82 -8.14
N LEU A 243 31.31 -21.45 -9.37
CA LEU A 243 30.69 -20.15 -9.65
C LEU A 243 29.34 -19.96 -8.94
N THR A 244 28.50 -21.00 -8.90
CA THR A 244 27.21 -20.95 -8.18
C THR A 244 27.42 -20.85 -6.68
N THR A 245 28.46 -21.47 -6.14
CA THR A 245 28.79 -21.41 -4.71
C THR A 245 29.31 -20.04 -4.32
N ILE A 246 30.22 -19.45 -5.09
CA ILE A 246 30.72 -18.08 -4.89
C ILE A 246 29.56 -17.07 -4.92
N THR A 247 28.64 -17.19 -5.87
CA THR A 247 27.51 -16.26 -5.99
C THR A 247 26.52 -16.38 -4.83
N LEU A 248 26.19 -17.61 -4.39
CA LEU A 248 25.31 -17.83 -3.24
C LEU A 248 25.95 -17.41 -1.91
N LEU A 249 27.24 -17.69 -1.71
CA LEU A 249 27.98 -17.25 -0.52
C LEU A 249 28.10 -15.72 -0.49
N GLY A 250 28.35 -15.08 -1.63
CA GLY A 250 28.36 -13.62 -1.76
C GLY A 250 27.01 -13.01 -1.38
N LEU A 251 25.90 -13.59 -1.85
CA LEU A 251 24.55 -13.16 -1.45
C LEU A 251 24.29 -13.38 0.04
N CYS A 252 24.71 -14.52 0.60
CA CYS A 252 24.55 -14.79 2.02
C CYS A 252 25.28 -13.77 2.89
N VAL A 253 26.53 -13.43 2.54
CA VAL A 253 27.32 -12.42 3.24
C VAL A 253 26.69 -11.04 3.14
N THR A 254 26.19 -10.64 1.96
CA THR A 254 25.54 -9.32 1.79
C THR A 254 24.20 -9.20 2.50
N VAL A 255 23.45 -10.30 2.67
CA VAL A 255 22.20 -10.33 3.44
C VAL A 255 22.46 -10.30 4.95
N CYS A 256 23.51 -10.96 5.42
CA CYS A 256 23.85 -11.02 6.85
C CYS A 256 24.53 -9.75 7.39
N ARG A 257 25.02 -8.89 6.50
CA ARG A 257 25.74 -7.66 6.84
C ARG A 257 24.82 -6.45 6.88
#